data_AF-X1SHU1-F1
#
_entry.id   AF-X1SHU1-F1
#
_cell.length_a   1.000
_cell.length_b   1.000
_cell.length_c   1.000
_cell.angle_alpha   90.00
_cell.angle_beta   90.00
_cell.angle_gamma   90.00
#
_symmetry.space_group_name_H-M   'P 1'
#
loop_
_entity.id
_entity.type
_entity.pdbx_description
1 polymer ?
#
loop_
_entity_poly.entity_id
_entity_poly.type
_entity_poly.pdbx_seq_one_letter_code
_entity_poly.pdbx_strand_id
1 'polypeptide(L)'
;MTQDEVISAEEKMAPVERNENLIKYNTRILNKNVVLNYLFAQDKLVGASYKLDDNYVNSDHFIQSYLQFKQVLAKKYGLPSEEFTNWLNDTYKNNRKKRGLALSLGHTEYATFWKTQNTTIECSLREENFNVLCLVEYWSIGHSHLLEEGKKEDKMDLF
;
A
#
# COMPACT_ATOMS: atom_id res chain seq x y z
N MET A 1 -2.05 -14.92 -11.83
CA MET A 1 -3.50 -14.76 -11.90
C MET A 1 -3.82 -13.77 -13.01
N THR A 2 -4.82 -14.06 -13.83
CA THR A 2 -5.37 -13.13 -14.84
C THR A 2 -6.43 -12.22 -14.20
N GLN A 3 -6.94 -11.25 -14.96
CA GLN A 3 -8.02 -10.39 -14.48
C GLN A 3 -9.30 -11.14 -14.14
N ASP A 4 -9.71 -12.09 -14.98
CA ASP A 4 -10.95 -12.84 -14.78
C ASP A 4 -10.86 -13.78 -13.56
N GLU A 5 -9.68 -14.32 -13.28
CA GLU A 5 -9.41 -15.08 -12.06
C GLU A 5 -9.53 -14.20 -10.80
N VAL A 6 -9.05 -12.96 -10.86
CA VAL A 6 -9.20 -12.00 -9.74
C VAL A 6 -10.67 -11.63 -9.53
N ILE A 7 -11.42 -11.35 -10.60
CA ILE A 7 -12.85 -11.03 -10.49
C ILE A 7 -13.64 -12.20 -9.91
N SER A 8 -13.32 -13.43 -10.34
CA SER A 8 -13.95 -14.64 -9.81
C SER A 8 -13.59 -14.85 -8.33
N ALA A 9 -12.34 -14.58 -7.92
CA ALA A 9 -11.96 -14.65 -6.52
C ALA A 9 -12.67 -13.59 -5.64
N GLU A 10 -12.97 -12.43 -6.22
CA GLU A 10 -13.61 -11.30 -5.57
C GLU A 10 -15.13 -11.21 -5.83
N GLU A 11 -15.78 -12.34 -6.13
CA GLU A 11 -17.20 -12.51 -6.52
C GLU A 11 -18.24 -11.65 -5.75
N LYS A 12 -17.91 -11.20 -4.54
CA LYS A 12 -18.76 -10.37 -3.67
C LYS A 12 -18.67 -8.87 -3.95
N MET A 13 -17.75 -8.43 -4.81
CA MET A 13 -17.50 -7.02 -5.10
C MET A 13 -17.55 -6.76 -6.60
N ALA A 14 -18.21 -5.66 -6.98
CA ALA A 14 -18.15 -5.16 -8.34
C ALA A 14 -16.95 -4.19 -8.48
N PRO A 15 -16.11 -4.33 -9.53
CA PRO A 15 -15.07 -3.35 -9.80
C PRO A 15 -15.65 -1.95 -10.02
N VAL A 16 -15.03 -0.93 -9.41
CA VAL A 16 -15.34 0.47 -9.69
C VAL A 16 -14.58 1.00 -10.92
N GLU A 17 -13.46 0.36 -11.25
CA GLU A 17 -12.68 0.62 -12.45
C GLU A 17 -12.03 -0.68 -12.91
N ARG A 18 -12.00 -0.90 -14.23
CA ARG A 18 -11.26 -1.99 -14.87
C ARG A 18 -10.70 -1.48 -16.19
N ASN A 19 -9.39 -1.61 -16.35
CA ASN A 19 -8.68 -1.43 -17.62
C ASN A 19 -7.63 -2.55 -17.75
N GLU A 20 -6.82 -2.54 -18.81
CA GLU A 20 -5.86 -3.62 -19.10
C GLU A 20 -4.87 -3.89 -17.96
N ASN A 21 -4.49 -2.85 -17.21
CA ASN A 21 -3.43 -2.92 -16.20
C ASN A 21 -3.94 -2.80 -14.76
N LEU A 22 -5.23 -2.55 -14.56
CA LEU A 22 -5.80 -2.23 -13.26
C LEU A 22 -7.21 -2.78 -13.08
N ILE A 23 -7.46 -3.35 -11.92
CA ILE A 23 -8.81 -3.51 -11.37
C ILE A 23 -8.88 -2.78 -10.03
N LYS A 24 -9.88 -1.94 -9.84
CA LYS A 24 -10.10 -1.17 -8.62
C LYS A 24 -11.43 -1.55 -7.97
N TYR A 25 -11.41 -1.63 -6.65
CA TYR A 25 -12.59 -1.84 -5.82
C TYR A 25 -12.62 -0.83 -4.67
N ASN A 26 -13.82 -0.43 -4.25
CA ASN A 26 -14.04 0.24 -2.98
C ASN A 26 -14.55 -0.80 -1.98
N THR A 27 -13.87 -0.94 -0.84
CA THR A 27 -14.21 -1.95 0.16
C THR A 27 -14.03 -1.42 1.59
N ARG A 28 -14.37 -2.24 2.58
CA ARG A 28 -14.17 -1.93 4.00
C ARG A 28 -13.34 -2.99 4.69
N ILE A 29 -12.26 -2.56 5.33
CA ILE A 29 -11.34 -3.42 6.09
C ILE A 29 -11.15 -2.80 7.47
N LEU A 30 -11.34 -3.60 8.53
CA LEU A 30 -11.25 -3.12 9.93
C LEU A 30 -12.13 -1.87 10.18
N ASN A 31 -13.35 -1.88 9.63
CA ASN A 31 -14.34 -0.80 9.64
C ASN A 31 -13.92 0.51 8.94
N LYS A 32 -12.81 0.53 8.19
CA LYS A 32 -12.29 1.70 7.44
C LYS A 32 -12.58 1.57 5.96
N ASN A 33 -12.75 2.69 5.26
CA ASN A 33 -12.86 2.68 3.82
C ASN A 33 -11.48 2.49 3.20
N VAL A 34 -11.40 1.58 2.23
CA VAL A 34 -10.16 1.21 1.56
C VAL A 34 -10.42 1.09 0.07
N VAL A 35 -9.52 1.70 -0.72
CA VAL A 35 -9.42 1.46 -2.15
C VAL A 35 -8.47 0.29 -2.35
N LEU A 36 -9.00 -0.80 -2.91
CA LEU A 36 -8.23 -1.98 -3.28
C LEU A 36 -7.91 -1.92 -4.78
N ASN A 37 -6.63 -1.94 -5.12
CA ASN A 37 -6.17 -2.02 -6.50
C ASN A 37 -5.48 -3.36 -6.74
N TYR A 38 -5.71 -3.96 -7.90
CA TYR A 38 -4.94 -5.06 -8.46
C TYR A 38 -4.26 -4.59 -9.73
N LEU A 39 -2.94 -4.77 -9.81
CA LEU A 39 -2.11 -4.31 -10.90
C LEU A 39 -1.69 -5.49 -11.76
N PHE A 40 -1.76 -5.31 -13.07
CA PHE A 40 -1.47 -6.33 -14.07
C PHE A 40 -0.40 -5.83 -15.05
N ALA A 41 0.42 -6.76 -15.52
CA ALA A 41 1.33 -6.56 -16.65
C ALA A 41 1.35 -7.87 -17.45
N GLN A 42 1.22 -7.76 -18.78
CA GLN A 42 1.14 -8.92 -19.69
C GLN A 42 0.09 -9.96 -19.21
N ASP A 43 -1.10 -9.48 -18.82
CA ASP A 43 -2.22 -10.28 -18.26
C ASP A 43 -1.87 -11.11 -17.02
N LYS A 44 -0.83 -10.71 -16.28
CA LYS A 44 -0.44 -11.34 -15.02
C LYS A 44 -0.53 -10.36 -13.87
N LEU A 45 -1.12 -10.80 -12.77
CA LEU A 45 -1.12 -10.06 -11.52
C LEU A 45 0.32 -9.87 -11.01
N VAL A 46 0.74 -8.62 -10.91
CA VAL A 46 2.08 -8.21 -10.46
C VAL A 46 2.07 -7.57 -9.08
N GLY A 47 0.95 -6.98 -8.68
CA GLY A 47 0.81 -6.43 -7.35
C GLY A 47 -0.63 -6.12 -6.96
N ALA A 48 -0.81 -5.81 -5.68
CA ALA A 48 -2.07 -5.31 -5.16
C ALA A 48 -1.81 -4.27 -4.07
N SER A 49 -2.71 -3.30 -3.92
CA SER A 49 -2.60 -2.30 -2.88
C SER A 49 -3.93 -2.04 -2.18
N TYR A 50 -3.85 -1.86 -0.86
CA TYR A 50 -4.95 -1.47 0.00
C TYR A 50 -4.63 -0.07 0.52
N LYS A 51 -5.20 0.94 -0.12
CA LYS A 51 -5.03 2.35 0.24
C LYS A 51 -6.15 2.78 1.17
N LEU A 52 -5.80 3.29 2.35
CA LEU A 52 -6.78 3.89 3.26
C LEU A 52 -7.40 5.12 2.59
N ASP A 53 -8.73 5.18 2.57
CA ASP A 53 -9.51 6.27 1.97
C ASP A 53 -10.24 7.13 3.03
N ASP A 54 -10.09 6.78 4.31
CA ASP A 54 -10.63 7.58 5.41
C ASP A 54 -9.83 8.88 5.57
N ASN A 55 -10.53 10.01 5.63
CA ASN A 55 -9.95 11.32 5.93
C ASN A 55 -10.05 11.64 7.42
N TYR A 56 -8.90 11.85 8.07
CA TYR A 56 -8.85 12.23 9.49
C TYR A 56 -8.32 13.65 9.67
N VAL A 57 -9.04 14.45 10.46
CA VAL A 57 -8.57 15.78 10.90
C VAL A 57 -7.39 15.66 11.86
N ASN A 58 -7.41 14.65 12.74
CA ASN A 58 -6.31 14.35 13.65
C ASN A 58 -5.42 13.25 13.07
N SER A 59 -4.19 13.61 12.75
CA SER A 59 -3.21 12.72 12.12
C SER A 59 -2.80 11.53 12.99
N ASP A 60 -3.04 11.56 14.30
CA ASP A 60 -2.81 10.41 15.19
C ASP A 60 -3.71 9.20 14.82
N HIS A 61 -4.88 9.45 14.19
CA HIS A 61 -5.76 8.36 13.74
C HIS A 61 -5.19 7.58 12.55
N PHE A 62 -4.35 8.21 11.72
CA PHE A 62 -3.62 7.48 10.68
C PHE A 62 -2.57 6.55 11.29
N ILE A 63 -1.86 6.99 12.34
CA ILE A 63 -0.91 6.14 13.07
C ILE A 63 -1.63 4.93 13.69
N GLN A 64 -2.81 5.14 14.29
CA GLN A 64 -3.62 4.04 14.82
C GLN A 64 -4.04 3.05 13.74
N SER A 65 -4.44 3.54 12.56
CA SER A 65 -4.83 2.70 11.42
C SER A 65 -3.68 1.85 10.90
N TYR A 66 -2.50 2.46 10.74
CA TYR A 66 -1.27 1.75 10.40
C TYR A 66 -0.93 0.65 11.41
N LEU A 67 -1.01 0.92 12.72
CA LEU A 67 -0.75 -0.08 13.75
C LEU A 67 -1.75 -1.25 13.70
N GLN A 68 -3.01 -0.98 13.38
CA GLN A 68 -4.03 -2.02 13.22
C GLN A 68 -3.77 -2.89 11.98
N PHE A 69 -3.42 -2.29 10.83
CA PHE A 69 -3.03 -3.05 9.65
C PHE A 69 -1.79 -3.90 9.92
N LYS A 70 -0.75 -3.31 10.50
CA LYS A 70 0.47 -4.02 10.93
C LYS A 70 0.12 -5.21 11.83
N GLN A 71 -0.77 -5.05 12.80
CA GLN A 71 -1.17 -6.14 13.70
C GLN A 71 -1.85 -7.29 12.95
N VAL A 72 -2.72 -7.00 11.99
CA VAL A 72 -3.39 -8.02 11.16
C VAL A 72 -2.39 -8.73 10.27
N LEU A 73 -1.47 -8.00 9.64
CA LEU A 73 -0.40 -8.57 8.83
C LEU A 73 0.51 -9.47 9.65
N ALA A 74 0.87 -9.06 10.87
CA ALA A 74 1.69 -9.87 11.77
C ALA A 74 0.99 -11.17 12.20
N LYS A 75 -0.34 -11.14 12.41
CA LYS A 75 -1.12 -12.36 12.66
C LYS A 75 -1.14 -13.31 11.47
N LYS A 76 -1.10 -12.77 10.24
CA LYS A 76 -1.18 -13.55 9.00
C LYS A 76 0.17 -14.11 8.55
N TYR A 77 1.22 -13.31 8.65
CA TYR A 77 2.54 -13.61 8.07
C TYR A 77 3.66 -13.80 9.12
N GLY A 78 3.35 -13.64 10.41
CA GLY A 78 4.32 -13.73 11.49
C GLY A 78 5.05 -12.40 11.75
N LEU A 79 6.23 -12.48 12.37
CA LEU A 79 7.04 -11.28 12.66
C LEU A 79 7.47 -10.59 11.36
N PRO A 80 7.48 -9.24 11.33
CA PRO A 80 7.98 -8.52 10.18
C PRO A 80 9.47 -8.82 9.96
N SER A 81 9.89 -8.83 8.70
CA SER A 81 11.30 -8.96 8.34
C SER A 81 12.08 -7.71 8.69
N GLU A 82 11.48 -6.53 8.48
CA GLU A 82 12.09 -5.23 8.73
C GLU A 82 11.05 -4.20 9.20
N GLU A 83 11.49 -3.26 10.01
CA GLU A 83 10.68 -2.15 10.52
C GLU A 83 11.49 -0.86 10.55
N PHE A 84 10.91 0.21 10.01
CA PHE A 84 11.54 1.52 9.96
C PHE A 84 10.64 2.60 10.52
N THR A 85 11.25 3.51 11.26
CA THR A 85 10.72 4.84 11.54
C THR A 85 11.76 5.84 11.09
N ASN A 86 11.57 6.40 9.90
CA ASN A 86 12.51 7.34 9.31
C ASN A 86 12.14 8.76 9.76
N TRP A 87 13.07 9.45 10.41
CA TRP A 87 12.90 10.86 10.77
C TRP A 87 13.69 11.71 9.79
N LEU A 88 12.96 12.39 8.89
CA LEU A 88 13.50 13.36 7.94
C LEU A 88 13.77 14.71 8.61
N ASN A 89 13.08 14.98 9.73
CA ASN A 89 13.28 16.17 10.54
C ASN A 89 13.07 15.86 12.03
N ASP A 90 14.10 16.13 12.84
CA ASP A 90 14.13 15.76 14.25
C ASP A 90 13.34 16.69 15.19
N THR A 91 12.74 17.80 14.68
CA THR A 91 12.05 18.83 15.48
C THR A 91 11.05 18.27 16.49
N TYR A 92 10.31 17.21 16.11
CA TYR A 92 9.29 16.58 16.95
C TYR A 92 9.63 15.16 17.40
N LYS A 93 10.83 14.66 17.11
CA LYS A 93 11.26 13.27 17.34
C LYS A 93 11.08 12.79 18.78
N ASN A 94 11.44 13.65 19.73
CA ASN A 94 11.34 13.37 21.16
C ASN A 94 9.99 13.75 21.77
N ASN A 95 9.06 14.32 20.98
CA ASN A 95 7.75 14.75 21.45
C ASN A 95 6.64 13.80 20.99
N ARG A 96 6.33 12.80 21.81
CA ARG A 96 5.30 11.78 21.51
C ARG A 96 3.93 12.37 21.19
N LYS A 97 3.55 13.49 21.83
CA LYS A 97 2.25 14.16 21.61
C LYS A 97 2.16 14.89 20.26
N LYS A 98 3.29 15.04 19.56
CA LYS A 98 3.40 15.74 18.27
C LYS A 98 3.68 14.77 17.11
N ARG A 99 3.54 13.45 17.31
CA ARG A 99 3.85 12.45 16.27
C ARG A 99 2.91 12.52 15.07
N GLY A 100 1.60 12.65 15.29
CA GLY A 100 0.65 12.88 14.19
C GLY A 100 1.00 14.14 13.41
N LEU A 101 1.33 15.24 14.10
CA LEU A 101 1.76 16.49 13.44
C LEU A 101 3.07 16.31 12.67
N ALA A 102 4.04 15.59 13.24
CA ALA A 102 5.30 15.31 12.55
C ALA A 102 5.06 14.52 11.26
N LEU A 103 4.16 13.53 11.32
CA LEU A 103 3.76 12.75 10.16
C LEU A 103 3.08 13.63 9.10
N SER A 104 2.11 14.45 9.48
CA SER A 104 1.40 15.32 8.52
C SER A 104 2.28 16.38 7.88
N LEU A 105 3.42 16.70 8.49
CA LEU A 105 4.43 17.62 7.97
C LEU A 105 5.53 16.92 7.16
N GLY A 106 5.46 15.59 6.97
CA GLY A 106 6.52 14.83 6.30
C GLY A 106 7.83 14.74 7.10
N HIS A 107 7.80 14.98 8.42
CA HIS A 107 8.99 14.87 9.26
C HIS A 107 9.32 13.44 9.65
N THR A 108 8.32 12.55 9.62
CA THR A 108 8.49 11.14 9.96
C THR A 108 7.65 10.24 9.06
N GLU A 109 8.20 9.08 8.74
CA GLU A 109 7.55 8.03 7.97
C GLU A 109 7.71 6.69 8.69
N TYR A 110 6.78 5.78 8.46
CA TYR A 110 6.79 4.44 9.01
C TYR A 110 6.67 3.41 7.89
N ALA A 111 7.44 2.34 7.96
CA ALA A 111 7.32 1.21 7.05
C ALA A 111 7.57 -0.10 7.80
N THR A 112 6.78 -1.12 7.49
CA THR A 112 6.96 -2.48 7.99
C THR A 112 6.87 -3.45 6.84
N PHE A 113 7.82 -4.38 6.80
CA PHE A 113 7.98 -5.31 5.70
C PHE A 113 7.77 -6.75 6.14
N TRP A 114 7.18 -7.55 5.26
CA TRP A 114 7.18 -9.00 5.33
C TRP A 114 7.60 -9.58 3.99
N LYS A 115 8.13 -10.79 4.01
CA LYS A 115 8.50 -11.53 2.82
C LYS A 115 8.00 -12.97 2.92
N THR A 116 7.34 -13.41 1.87
CA THR A 116 6.99 -14.81 1.66
C THR A 116 7.87 -15.38 0.53
N GLN A 117 7.65 -16.64 0.14
CA GLN A 117 8.40 -17.24 -0.97
C GLN A 117 8.25 -16.46 -2.28
N ASN A 118 7.05 -15.93 -2.57
CA ASN A 118 6.71 -15.36 -3.88
C ASN A 118 6.24 -13.90 -3.82
N THR A 119 6.16 -13.29 -2.64
CA THR A 119 5.57 -11.96 -2.46
C THR A 119 6.31 -11.15 -1.40
N THR A 120 6.62 -9.89 -1.72
CA THR A 120 7.00 -8.87 -0.74
C THR A 120 5.76 -8.09 -0.32
N ILE A 121 5.71 -7.73 0.95
CA ILE A 121 4.56 -7.06 1.56
C ILE A 121 5.08 -5.86 2.32
N GLU A 122 4.53 -4.69 2.04
CA GLU A 122 4.86 -3.45 2.73
C GLU A 122 3.60 -2.88 3.37
N CYS A 123 3.69 -2.44 4.61
CA CYS A 123 2.72 -1.53 5.21
C CYS A 123 3.44 -0.23 5.50
N SER A 124 2.99 0.86 4.89
CA SER A 124 3.64 2.17 4.98
C SER A 124 2.69 3.26 5.45
N LEU A 125 3.24 4.26 6.12
CA LEU A 125 2.57 5.47 6.53
C LEU A 125 3.50 6.66 6.33
N ARG A 126 3.16 7.55 5.41
CA ARG A 126 3.99 8.70 5.02
C ARG A 126 3.14 9.89 4.62
N GLU A 127 3.77 11.05 4.52
CA GLU A 127 3.17 12.21 3.86
C GLU A 127 3.38 12.07 2.34
N GLU A 128 2.36 12.44 1.56
CA GLU A 128 2.40 12.47 0.11
C GLU A 128 1.46 13.58 -0.40
N ASN A 129 2.02 14.59 -1.06
CA ASN A 129 1.27 15.71 -1.66
C ASN A 129 0.29 16.40 -0.69
N PHE A 130 0.80 16.82 0.46
CA PHE A 130 0.09 17.46 1.56
C PHE A 130 -0.97 16.58 2.26
N ASN A 131 -0.94 15.27 2.04
CA ASN A 131 -1.87 14.31 2.65
C ASN A 131 -1.11 13.17 3.33
N VAL A 132 -1.73 12.53 4.31
CA VAL A 132 -1.17 11.33 4.94
C VAL A 132 -1.64 10.10 4.16
N LEU A 133 -0.70 9.38 3.57
CA LEU A 133 -0.94 8.13 2.87
C LEU A 133 -0.68 6.94 3.81
N CYS A 134 -1.72 6.13 4.05
CA CYS A 134 -1.59 4.82 4.68
C CYS A 134 -1.90 3.72 3.66
N LEU A 135 -0.94 2.82 3.45
CA LEU A 135 -0.96 1.89 2.34
C LEU A 135 -0.44 0.52 2.79
N VAL A 136 -1.08 -0.55 2.30
CA VAL A 136 -0.50 -1.90 2.32
C VAL A 136 -0.32 -2.37 0.88
N GLU A 137 0.88 -2.76 0.51
CA GLU A 137 1.22 -3.21 -0.83
C GLU A 137 1.70 -4.65 -0.83
N TYR A 138 1.35 -5.36 -1.89
CA TYR A 138 1.77 -6.71 -2.18
C TYR A 138 2.41 -6.70 -3.55
N TRP A 139 3.63 -7.21 -3.67
CA TRP A 139 4.35 -7.27 -4.95
C TRP A 139 4.85 -8.67 -5.22
N SER A 140 4.57 -9.17 -6.42
CA SER A 140 5.05 -10.48 -6.88
C SER A 140 6.57 -10.43 -7.09
N ILE A 141 7.29 -11.32 -6.41
CA ILE A 141 8.73 -11.51 -6.64
C ILE A 141 8.98 -12.11 -8.03
N GLY A 142 8.13 -13.06 -8.45
CA GLY A 142 8.29 -13.75 -9.73
C GLY A 142 7.95 -12.89 -10.95
N HIS A 143 7.12 -11.85 -10.79
CA HIS A 143 6.68 -10.99 -11.89
C HIS A 143 7.27 -9.58 -11.84
N SER A 144 8.22 -9.30 -10.96
CA SER A 144 8.82 -7.97 -10.82
C SER A 144 9.46 -7.45 -12.12
N HIS A 145 10.04 -8.35 -12.92
CA HIS A 145 10.66 -8.03 -14.21
C HIS A 145 9.67 -7.46 -15.24
N LEU A 146 8.40 -7.88 -15.21
CA LEU A 146 7.37 -7.42 -16.16
C LEU A 146 7.09 -5.91 -16.01
N LEU A 147 7.27 -5.37 -14.80
CA LEU A 147 7.13 -3.94 -14.52
C LEU A 147 8.29 -3.11 -15.10
N GLU A 148 9.46 -3.71 -15.30
CA GLU A 148 10.63 -3.04 -15.86
C GLU A 148 10.60 -3.03 -17.40
N GLU A 149 10.02 -4.07 -18.01
CA GLU A 149 9.85 -4.19 -19.47
C GLU A 149 8.82 -3.18 -20.00
N GLY A 150 7.65 -3.05 -19.36
CA GLY A 150 6.64 -2.07 -19.77
C GLY A 150 7.13 -0.62 -19.70
N LYS A 151 7.97 -0.28 -18.71
CA LYS A 151 8.60 1.06 -18.61
C LYS A 151 9.61 1.35 -19.73
N LYS A 152 10.15 0.32 -20.40
CA LYS A 152 11.06 0.48 -21.54
C LYS A 152 10.29 0.63 -22.84
N GLU A 153 9.18 -0.10 -23.01
CA GLU A 153 8.29 0.02 -24.17
C GLU A 153 7.63 1.41 -24.22
N ASP A 154 7.07 1.90 -23.11
CA ASP A 154 6.52 3.26 -23.03
C ASP A 154 7.55 4.35 -23.38
N LYS A 155 8.83 4.10 -23.09
CA LYS A 155 9.92 5.02 -23.44
C LYS A 155 10.36 4.91 -24.91
N MET A 156 10.19 3.76 -25.55
CA MET A 156 10.52 3.57 -26.97
C MET A 156 9.44 4.15 -27.89
N ASP A 157 8.17 4.13 -27.49
CA ASP A 157 7.05 4.70 -28.26
C ASP A 157 7.01 6.25 -28.24
N LEU A 158 7.93 6.88 -27.49
CA LEU A 158 8.10 8.33 -27.40
C LEU A 158 9.19 8.89 -28.35
N PHE A 159 9.78 8.06 -29.23
CA PHE A 159 10.83 8.45 -30.19
C PHE A 159 10.46 8.19 -31.65
#